data_AF-A0A931F9C9-F1
#
_entry.id   AF-A0A931F9C9-F1
#
_cell.length_a   1.000
_cell.length_b   1.000
_cell.length_c   1.000
_cell.angle_alpha   90.00
_cell.angle_beta   90.00
_cell.angle_gamma   90.00
#
_symmetry.space_group_name_H-M   'P 1'
#
loop_
_entity.id
_entity.type
_entity.pdbx_description
1 polymer ?
#
loop_
_entity_poly.entity_id
_entity_poly.type
_entity_poly.pdbx_seq_one_letter_code
_entity_poly.pdbx_strand_id
1 'polypeptide(L)'
;MSEPTPFQKVEEFHKIFDPRSPKVPTAFTNQEAIFRAGFKIEEIVEFIAANCHGDQEQLHEGVKALHEALEKAEQKMLTKNEWGTEPLIEQVDALTDLLYFTYGSFSLLGVDPTEIFDIVHQANMGKLFPDGRPHYHPVTNKVMKPEHWEKEYAPECKIAKEIQRQINEAMKEQ
;
A
#
# COMPACT_ATOMS: atom_id res chain seq x y z
N MET A 1 12.09 -18.78 16.66
CA MET A 1 12.36 -17.48 16.00
C MET A 1 11.04 -16.74 15.99
N SER A 2 11.01 -15.44 16.28
CA SER A 2 9.78 -14.64 16.20
C SER A 2 9.30 -14.54 14.76
N GLU A 3 7.99 -14.35 14.55
CA GLU A 3 7.46 -14.09 13.22
C GLU A 3 8.03 -12.78 12.63
N PRO A 4 8.27 -12.72 11.32
CA PRO A 4 8.82 -11.53 10.69
C PRO A 4 7.82 -10.37 10.71
N THR A 5 8.32 -9.18 11.03
CA THR A 5 7.49 -7.96 11.03
C THR A 5 7.05 -7.58 9.61
N PRO A 6 5.98 -6.77 9.44
CA PRO A 6 5.59 -6.25 8.13
C PRO A 6 6.76 -5.57 7.37
N PHE A 7 7.63 -4.85 8.10
CA PHE A 7 8.83 -4.25 7.52
C PHE A 7 9.80 -5.30 6.97
N GLN A 8 10.08 -6.37 7.73
CA GLN A 8 10.98 -7.45 7.30
C GLN A 8 10.43 -8.22 6.09
N LYS A 9 9.11 -8.44 6.03
CA LYS A 9 8.41 -9.03 4.88
C LYS A 9 8.57 -8.16 3.62
N VAL A 10 8.38 -6.84 3.73
CA VAL A 10 8.57 -5.92 2.60
C VAL A 10 10.05 -5.80 2.20
N GLU A 11 10.99 -5.89 3.14
CA GLU A 11 12.42 -5.95 2.84
C GLU A 11 12.79 -7.22 2.07
N GLU A 12 12.22 -8.38 2.45
CA GLU A 12 12.35 -9.63 1.69
C GLU A 12 11.88 -9.47 0.25
N PHE A 13 10.71 -8.86 0.04
CA PHE A 13 10.21 -8.55 -1.30
C PHE A 13 11.18 -7.64 -2.06
N HIS A 14 11.60 -6.52 -1.49
CA HIS A 14 12.49 -5.59 -2.19
C HIS A 14 13.87 -6.19 -2.53
N LYS A 15 14.41 -7.13 -1.74
CA LYS A 15 15.65 -7.84 -2.08
C LYS A 15 15.59 -8.58 -3.42
N ILE A 16 14.38 -8.92 -3.88
CA ILE A 16 14.16 -9.62 -5.15
C ILE A 16 13.64 -8.66 -6.23
N PHE A 17 12.71 -7.78 -5.87
CA PHE A 17 11.90 -7.00 -6.81
C PHE A 17 12.29 -5.51 -6.90
N ASP A 18 13.30 -5.06 -6.17
CA ASP A 18 13.83 -3.69 -6.30
C ASP A 18 15.36 -3.75 -6.37
N PRO A 19 16.00 -3.17 -7.41
CA PRO A 19 17.46 -3.14 -7.48
C PRO A 19 18.10 -2.27 -6.39
N ARG A 20 17.33 -1.45 -5.66
CA ARG A 20 17.83 -0.59 -4.59
C ARG A 20 17.98 -1.39 -3.29
N SER A 21 19.17 -1.32 -2.72
CA SER A 21 19.48 -1.88 -1.39
C SER A 21 20.29 -0.85 -0.59
N PRO A 22 19.66 0.17 -0.01
CA PRO A 22 20.37 1.19 0.76
C PRO A 22 21.09 0.56 1.96
N LYS A 23 22.37 0.86 2.13
CA LYS A 23 23.19 0.33 3.24
C LYS A 23 23.02 1.13 4.54
N VAL A 24 22.47 2.33 4.44
CA VAL A 24 22.19 3.25 5.53
C VAL A 24 20.85 3.94 5.23
N PRO A 25 20.16 4.49 6.24
CA PRO A 25 18.97 5.32 6.02
C PRO A 25 19.29 6.48 5.07
N THR A 26 18.51 6.58 3.99
CA THR A 26 18.72 7.55 2.91
C THR A 26 17.37 8.13 2.51
N ALA A 27 17.29 9.46 2.42
CA ALA A 27 16.09 10.13 1.94
C ALA A 27 15.83 9.77 0.48
N PHE A 28 14.57 9.65 0.10
CA PHE A 28 14.19 9.64 -1.30
C PHE A 28 14.46 10.99 -1.94
N THR A 29 14.87 10.95 -3.21
CA THR A 29 14.80 12.12 -4.09
C THR A 29 13.34 12.49 -4.34
N ASN A 30 13.08 13.71 -4.84
CA ASN A 30 11.73 14.14 -5.17
C ASN A 30 11.03 13.19 -6.17
N GLN A 31 11.75 12.72 -7.19
CA GLN A 31 11.20 11.80 -8.18
C GLN A 31 10.83 10.44 -7.57
N GLU A 32 11.66 9.91 -6.68
CA GLU A 32 11.36 8.66 -5.96
C GLU A 32 10.18 8.82 -5.01
N ALA A 33 10.10 9.94 -4.29
CA ALA A 33 8.99 10.24 -3.40
C ALA A 33 7.66 10.30 -4.18
N ILE A 34 7.63 11.00 -5.31
CA ILE A 34 6.45 11.06 -6.21
C ILE A 34 6.09 9.66 -6.72
N PHE A 35 7.08 8.89 -7.18
CA PHE A 35 6.84 7.52 -7.67
C PHE A 35 6.24 6.62 -6.57
N ARG A 36 6.78 6.69 -5.35
CA ARG A 36 6.29 5.92 -4.19
C ARG A 36 4.95 6.44 -3.64
N ALA A 37 4.60 7.70 -3.87
CA ALA A 37 3.27 8.25 -3.57
C ALA A 37 2.24 7.78 -4.60
N GLY A 38 2.62 7.66 -5.88
CA GLY A 38 1.74 7.19 -6.95
C GLY A 38 1.12 5.82 -6.69
N PHE A 39 1.88 4.87 -6.14
CA PHE A 39 1.33 3.56 -5.72
C PHE A 39 0.21 3.71 -4.69
N LYS A 40 0.34 4.64 -3.75
CA LYS A 40 -0.67 4.86 -2.70
C LYS A 40 -1.93 5.50 -3.27
N ILE A 41 -1.78 6.39 -4.26
CA ILE A 41 -2.92 7.05 -4.91
C ILE A 41 -3.85 6.02 -5.57
N GLU A 42 -3.28 5.01 -6.22
CA GLU A 42 -4.07 3.91 -6.82
C GLU A 42 -4.92 3.20 -5.77
N GLU A 43 -4.30 2.77 -4.66
CA GLU A 43 -5.00 2.10 -3.55
C GLU A 43 -6.06 3.01 -2.88
N ILE A 44 -5.79 4.32 -2.78
CA ILE A 44 -6.78 5.29 -2.25
C ILE A 44 -7.98 5.39 -3.19
N VAL A 45 -7.77 5.41 -4.51
CA VAL A 45 -8.87 5.44 -5.50
C VAL A 45 -9.66 4.14 -5.44
N GLU A 46 -9.01 2.99 -5.31
CA GLU A 46 -9.69 1.69 -5.12
C GLU A 46 -10.50 1.64 -3.83
N PHE A 47 -9.97 2.18 -2.73
CA PHE A 47 -10.67 2.28 -1.45
C PHE A 47 -11.96 3.12 -1.55
N ILE A 48 -11.93 4.24 -2.28
CA ILE A 48 -13.15 5.01 -2.56
C ILE A 48 -14.10 4.22 -3.46
N ALA A 49 -13.59 3.63 -4.55
CA ALA A 49 -14.37 2.87 -5.51
C ALA A 49 -15.13 1.70 -4.88
N ALA A 50 -14.60 1.10 -3.80
CA ALA A 50 -15.24 0.02 -3.06
C ALA A 50 -16.64 0.38 -2.53
N ASN A 51 -16.94 1.67 -2.33
CA ASN A 51 -18.25 2.15 -1.90
C ASN A 51 -19.15 2.62 -3.05
N CYS A 52 -18.65 2.67 -4.28
CA CYS A 52 -19.38 3.22 -5.43
C CYS A 52 -20.27 2.18 -6.13
N HIS A 53 -20.18 0.89 -5.79
CA HIS A 53 -20.98 -0.18 -6.41
C HIS A 53 -20.96 -0.21 -7.95
N GLY A 54 -19.84 0.20 -8.57
CA GLY A 54 -19.68 0.28 -10.02
C GLY A 54 -20.26 1.54 -10.67
N ASP A 55 -20.79 2.47 -9.88
CA ASP A 55 -21.25 3.78 -10.34
C ASP A 55 -20.06 4.69 -10.68
N GLN A 56 -19.93 5.03 -11.96
CA GLN A 56 -18.84 5.86 -12.47
C GLN A 56 -18.97 7.32 -12.04
N GLU A 57 -20.19 7.84 -11.85
CA GLU A 57 -20.42 9.22 -11.44
C GLU A 57 -20.02 9.38 -9.97
N GLN A 58 -20.42 8.46 -9.11
CA GLN A 58 -20.00 8.46 -7.70
C GLN A 58 -18.48 8.34 -7.54
N LEU A 59 -17.82 7.49 -8.34
CA LEU A 59 -16.37 7.41 -8.33
C LEU A 59 -15.73 8.73 -8.77
N HIS A 60 -16.27 9.36 -9.81
CA HIS A 60 -15.78 10.65 -10.29
C HIS A 60 -15.92 11.74 -9.23
N GLU A 61 -17.06 11.83 -8.54
CA GLU A 61 -17.28 12.76 -7.44
C GLU A 61 -16.32 12.50 -6.26
N GLY A 62 -16.12 11.23 -5.90
CA GLY A 62 -15.14 10.85 -4.87
C GLY A 62 -13.71 11.27 -5.22
N VAL A 63 -13.28 11.04 -6.46
CA VAL A 63 -11.94 11.45 -6.94
C VAL A 63 -11.82 12.97 -7.00
N LYS A 64 -12.88 13.69 -7.38
CA LYS A 64 -12.89 15.15 -7.34
C LYS A 64 -12.68 15.67 -5.91
N ALA A 65 -13.33 15.06 -4.91
CA ALA A 65 -13.11 15.42 -3.52
C ALA A 65 -11.65 15.16 -3.07
N LEU A 66 -11.00 14.10 -3.57
CA LEU A 66 -9.58 13.85 -3.32
C LEU A 66 -8.67 14.93 -3.94
N HIS A 67 -8.97 15.41 -5.15
CA HIS A 67 -8.24 16.52 -5.76
C HIS A 67 -8.35 17.80 -4.91
N GLU A 68 -9.56 18.15 -4.46
CA GLU A 68 -9.76 19.31 -3.57
C GLU A 68 -9.02 19.15 -2.24
N ALA A 69 -8.94 17.94 -1.68
CA ALA A 69 -8.17 17.65 -0.48
C ALA A 69 -6.65 17.79 -0.70
N LEU A 70 -6.15 17.32 -1.86
CA LEU A 70 -4.76 17.44 -2.25
C LEU A 70 -4.35 18.92 -2.40
N GLU A 71 -5.17 19.72 -3.09
CA GLU A 71 -4.95 21.16 -3.24
C GLU A 71 -4.87 21.85 -1.86
N LYS A 72 -5.80 21.53 -0.95
CA LYS A 72 -5.77 22.07 0.43
C LYS A 72 -4.50 21.67 1.18
N ALA A 73 -4.05 20.42 1.03
CA ALA A 73 -2.84 19.92 1.67
C ALA A 73 -1.59 20.63 1.14
N GLU A 74 -1.51 20.85 -0.18
CA GLU A 74 -0.44 21.62 -0.81
C GLU A 74 -0.44 23.07 -0.31
N GLN A 75 -1.59 23.75 -0.31
CA GLN A 75 -1.69 25.12 0.20
C GLN A 75 -1.23 25.22 1.66
N LYS A 76 -1.60 24.25 2.51
CA LYS A 76 -1.11 24.19 3.89
C LYS A 76 0.42 24.12 3.95
N MET A 77 1.05 23.31 3.11
CA MET A 77 2.52 23.25 3.04
C MET A 77 3.13 24.57 2.58
N LEU A 78 2.54 25.24 1.60
CA LEU A 78 2.99 26.54 1.11
C LEU A 78 2.87 27.67 2.16
N THR A 79 2.02 27.52 3.18
CA THR A 79 1.97 28.47 4.31
C THR A 79 3.05 28.25 5.37
N LYS A 80 3.78 27.13 5.34
CA LYS A 80 4.87 26.86 6.29
C LYS A 80 6.12 27.62 5.87
N ASN A 81 6.83 28.19 6.85
CA ASN A 81 8.08 28.93 6.60
C ASN A 81 9.28 28.01 6.33
N GLU A 82 9.28 26.78 6.85
CA GLU A 82 10.36 25.82 6.71
C GLU A 82 9.77 24.42 6.45
N TRP A 83 10.23 23.79 5.37
CA TRP A 83 9.95 22.40 4.99
C TRP A 83 11.00 21.92 3.99
N GLY A 84 11.27 20.63 3.95
CA GLY A 84 12.29 20.01 3.12
C GLY A 84 13.73 20.31 3.57
N THR A 85 13.94 20.80 4.79
CA THR A 85 15.27 21.11 5.32
C THR A 85 15.95 19.88 5.89
N GLU A 86 15.17 18.92 6.39
CA GLU A 86 15.65 17.62 6.90
C GLU A 86 14.90 16.47 6.20
N PRO A 87 15.14 16.23 4.88
CA PRO A 87 14.27 15.38 4.06
C PRO A 87 14.09 13.95 4.59
N LEU A 88 15.12 13.34 5.18
CA LEU A 88 14.99 11.99 5.72
C LEU A 88 14.04 11.96 6.92
N ILE A 89 14.17 12.92 7.84
CA ILE A 89 13.34 13.01 9.04
C ILE A 89 11.90 13.27 8.63
N GLU A 90 11.68 14.28 7.78
CA GLU A 90 10.34 14.66 7.32
C GLU A 90 9.64 13.55 6.52
N GLN A 91 10.38 12.80 5.70
CA GLN A 91 9.82 11.66 4.96
C GLN A 91 9.44 10.49 5.89
N VAL A 92 10.27 10.20 6.90
CA VAL A 92 9.98 9.12 7.86
C VAL A 92 8.78 9.48 8.74
N ASP A 93 8.69 10.74 9.19
CA ASP A 93 7.54 11.27 9.94
C ASP A 93 6.24 11.11 9.12
N ALA A 94 6.22 11.62 7.89
CA ALA A 94 5.05 11.52 7.00
C ALA A 94 4.66 10.07 6.68
N LEU A 95 5.62 9.17 6.46
CA LEU A 95 5.33 7.75 6.23
C LEU A 95 4.78 7.05 7.49
N THR A 96 5.21 7.48 8.67
CA THR A 96 4.73 6.96 9.95
C THR A 96 3.30 7.42 10.21
N ASP A 97 2.98 8.69 9.94
CA ASP A 97 1.61 9.20 10.02
C ASP A 97 0.67 8.45 9.06
N LEU A 98 1.11 8.19 7.83
CA LEU A 98 0.34 7.37 6.88
C LEU A 98 0.10 5.96 7.40
N LEU A 99 1.09 5.33 8.03
CA LEU A 99 0.94 4.02 8.66
C LEU A 99 -0.10 4.08 9.79
N TYR A 100 -0.02 5.11 10.63
CA TYR A 100 -0.94 5.31 11.74
C TYR A 100 -2.38 5.50 11.26
N PHE A 101 -2.61 6.36 10.26
CA PHE A 101 -3.94 6.53 9.68
C PHE A 101 -4.45 5.28 8.97
N THR A 102 -3.57 4.51 8.32
CA THR A 102 -3.95 3.24 7.69
C THR A 102 -4.42 2.22 8.74
N TYR A 103 -3.67 2.05 9.83
CA TYR A 103 -4.11 1.21 10.96
C TYR A 103 -5.37 1.75 11.64
N GLY A 104 -5.50 3.08 11.75
CA GLY A 104 -6.72 3.73 12.23
C GLY A 104 -7.95 3.34 11.40
N SER A 105 -7.83 3.33 10.06
CA SER A 105 -8.90 2.88 9.17
C SER A 105 -9.25 1.41 9.39
N PHE A 106 -8.26 0.51 9.51
CA PHE A 106 -8.51 -0.89 9.85
C PHE A 106 -9.23 -1.05 11.20
N SER A 107 -8.81 -0.29 12.21
CA SER A 107 -9.47 -0.26 13.51
C SER A 107 -10.93 0.20 13.43
N LEU A 108 -11.23 1.21 12.60
CA LEU A 108 -12.60 1.69 12.37
C LEU A 108 -13.45 0.69 11.57
N LEU A 109 -12.83 -0.12 10.71
CA LEU A 109 -13.47 -1.24 10.03
C LEU A 109 -13.69 -2.45 10.96
N GLY A 110 -13.06 -2.47 12.13
CA GLY A 110 -13.08 -3.63 13.03
C GLY A 110 -12.32 -4.84 12.45
N VAL A 111 -11.30 -4.60 11.62
CA VAL A 111 -10.50 -5.65 10.96
C VAL A 111 -9.06 -5.58 11.45
N ASP A 112 -8.51 -6.70 11.93
CA ASP A 112 -7.07 -6.84 12.16
C ASP A 112 -6.36 -7.17 10.84
N PRO A 113 -5.47 -6.30 10.34
CA PRO A 113 -4.82 -6.51 9.05
C PRO A 113 -3.64 -7.50 9.11
N THR A 114 -3.28 -8.05 10.27
CA THR A 114 -2.05 -8.84 10.44
C THR A 114 -1.98 -10.05 9.49
N GLU A 115 -2.99 -10.92 9.52
CA GLU A 115 -3.06 -12.10 8.63
C GLU A 115 -3.32 -11.71 7.17
N ILE A 116 -4.06 -10.62 6.96
CA ILE A 116 -4.33 -10.07 5.61
C ILE A 116 -3.03 -9.59 4.96
N PHE A 117 -2.15 -8.94 5.72
CA PHE A 117 -0.84 -8.53 5.25
C PHE A 117 0.00 -9.73 4.81
N ASP A 118 -0.10 -10.85 5.52
CA ASP A 118 0.64 -12.08 5.20
C ASP A 118 0.14 -12.73 3.92
N ILE A 119 -1.19 -12.74 3.73
CA ILE A 119 -1.81 -13.15 2.47
C ILE A 119 -1.29 -12.30 1.31
N VAL A 120 -1.23 -10.97 1.47
CA VAL A 120 -0.74 -10.03 0.45
C VAL A 120 0.76 -10.19 0.22
N HIS A 121 1.56 -10.42 1.26
CA HIS A 121 2.99 -10.69 1.14
C HIS A 121 3.24 -11.95 0.31
N GLN A 122 2.55 -13.06 0.62
CA GLN A 122 2.66 -14.30 -0.16
C GLN A 122 2.23 -14.09 -1.62
N ALA A 123 1.17 -13.33 -1.85
CA ALA A 123 0.73 -12.98 -3.20
C ALA A 123 1.80 -12.18 -3.97
N ASN A 124 2.45 -11.22 -3.31
CA ASN A 124 3.52 -10.41 -3.90
C ASN A 124 4.77 -11.24 -4.20
N MET A 125 5.16 -12.14 -3.31
CA MET A 125 6.30 -13.05 -3.54
C MET A 125 6.04 -14.02 -4.70
N GLY A 126 4.78 -14.41 -4.92
CA GLY A 126 4.36 -15.22 -6.06
C GLY A 126 4.52 -14.54 -7.43
N LYS A 127 4.85 -13.24 -7.50
CA LYS A 127 5.07 -12.51 -8.77
C LYS A 127 6.39 -12.87 -9.46
N LEU A 128 7.20 -13.76 -8.89
CA LEU A 128 8.41 -14.24 -9.53
C LEU A 128 8.07 -15.08 -10.77
N PHE A 129 8.72 -14.80 -11.90
CA PHE A 129 8.48 -15.57 -13.12
C PHE A 129 9.17 -16.93 -13.06
N PRO A 130 8.78 -17.90 -13.92
CA PRO A 130 9.40 -19.23 -13.96
C PRO A 130 10.92 -19.23 -14.22
N ASP A 131 11.47 -18.13 -14.75
CA ASP A 131 12.91 -17.93 -14.94
C ASP A 131 13.64 -17.50 -13.65
N GLY A 132 12.91 -17.37 -12.54
CA GLY A 132 13.41 -16.92 -11.24
C GLY A 132 13.68 -15.42 -11.17
N ARG A 133 13.13 -14.61 -12.09
CA ARG A 133 13.37 -13.17 -12.15
C ARG A 133 12.07 -12.37 -12.10
N PRO A 134 12.10 -11.15 -11.55
CA PRO A 134 11.00 -10.22 -11.68
C PRO A 134 10.95 -9.64 -13.10
N HIS A 135 9.76 -9.47 -13.66
CA HIS A 135 9.55 -8.73 -14.90
C HIS A 135 8.83 -7.42 -14.58
N TYR A 136 9.14 -6.36 -15.32
CA TYR A 136 8.62 -5.01 -15.06
C TYR A 136 7.93 -4.44 -16.29
N HIS A 137 6.84 -3.72 -16.05
CA HIS A 137 6.14 -3.00 -17.11
C HIS A 137 7.05 -1.88 -17.65
N PRO A 138 7.24 -1.76 -18.98
CA PRO A 138 8.28 -0.90 -19.56
C PRO A 138 8.10 0.60 -19.29
N VAL A 139 6.86 1.05 -19.09
CA VAL A 139 6.54 2.46 -18.81
C VAL A 139 6.43 2.77 -17.31
N THR A 140 5.60 2.02 -16.58
CA THR A 140 5.32 2.29 -15.17
C THR A 140 6.35 1.68 -14.20
N ASN A 141 7.25 0.81 -14.70
CA ASN A 141 8.19 0.03 -13.90
C ASN A 141 7.52 -0.82 -12.79
N LYS A 142 6.21 -1.09 -12.91
CA LYS A 142 5.47 -1.97 -12.00
C LYS A 142 5.87 -3.42 -12.23
N VAL A 143 6.02 -4.17 -11.14
CA VAL A 143 6.23 -5.62 -11.19
C VAL A 143 5.03 -6.28 -11.87
N MET A 144 5.29 -7.08 -12.90
CA MET A 144 4.29 -7.83 -13.66
C MET A 144 3.94 -9.16 -12.96
N LYS A 145 2.80 -9.73 -13.35
CA LYS A 145 2.28 -11.00 -12.83
C LYS A 145 2.51 -12.11 -13.88
N PRO A 146 3.01 -13.31 -13.52
CA PRO A 146 3.07 -14.45 -14.44
C PRO A 146 1.66 -15.04 -14.71
N GLU A 147 1.53 -15.84 -15.76
CA GLU A 147 0.23 -16.35 -16.25
C GLU A 147 -0.59 -17.13 -15.20
N HIS A 148 0.06 -17.94 -14.37
CA HIS A 148 -0.60 -18.75 -13.33
C HIS A 148 -0.85 -17.97 -12.02
N TRP A 149 -0.37 -16.72 -11.92
CA TRP A 149 -0.39 -15.95 -10.68
C TRP A 149 -1.80 -15.76 -10.13
N GLU A 150 -2.74 -15.40 -10.99
CA GLU A 150 -4.11 -15.10 -10.58
C GLU A 150 -4.81 -16.31 -9.97
N LYS A 151 -4.53 -17.50 -10.49
CA LYS A 151 -5.12 -18.74 -9.99
C LYS A 151 -4.50 -19.18 -8.65
N GLU A 152 -3.19 -18.99 -8.47
CA GLU A 152 -2.44 -19.60 -7.38
C GLU A 152 -2.20 -18.63 -6.20
N TYR A 153 -1.97 -17.36 -6.51
CA TYR A 153 -1.45 -16.37 -5.58
C TYR A 153 -2.40 -15.21 -5.31
N ALA A 154 -3.39 -14.96 -6.17
CA ALA A 154 -4.34 -13.86 -6.00
C ALA A 154 -4.92 -13.81 -4.57
N PRO A 155 -4.83 -12.66 -3.88
CA PRO A 155 -5.12 -12.58 -2.46
C PRO A 155 -6.62 -12.49 -2.15
N GLU A 156 -7.46 -12.05 -3.08
CA GLU A 156 -8.85 -11.60 -2.85
C GLU A 156 -9.69 -12.70 -2.18
N CYS A 157 -9.66 -13.92 -2.72
CA CYS A 157 -10.38 -15.06 -2.13
C CYS A 157 -9.87 -15.46 -0.74
N LYS A 158 -8.59 -15.22 -0.44
CA LYS A 158 -7.98 -15.52 0.86
C LYS A 158 -8.33 -14.42 1.88
N ILE A 159 -8.27 -13.16 1.46
CA ILE A 159 -8.70 -12.00 2.25
C ILE A 159 -10.18 -12.15 2.64
N ALA A 160 -11.06 -12.50 1.69
CA ALA A 160 -12.48 -12.69 1.97
C ALA A 160 -12.73 -13.77 3.04
N LYS A 161 -11.98 -14.87 3.00
CA LYS A 161 -12.06 -15.94 4.01
C LYS A 161 -11.58 -15.46 5.38
N GLU A 162 -10.51 -14.69 5.42
CA GLU A 162 -9.96 -14.14 6.67
C GLU A 162 -10.90 -13.12 7.30
N ILE A 163 -11.47 -12.21 6.50
CA ILE A 163 -12.51 -11.27 6.97
C ILE A 163 -13.70 -12.05 7.54
N GLN A 164 -14.18 -13.10 6.86
CA GLN A 164 -15.30 -13.90 7.36
C GLN A 164 -14.96 -14.62 8.66
N ARG A 165 -13.71 -15.07 8.84
CA ARG A 165 -13.23 -15.66 10.11
C ARG A 165 -13.33 -14.62 11.24
N GLN A 166 -12.78 -13.42 11.04
CA GLN A 166 -12.84 -12.34 12.04
C GLN A 166 -14.27 -11.94 12.39
N ILE A 167 -15.17 -11.83 11.39
CA ILE A 167 -16.60 -11.56 11.62
C ILE A 167 -17.21 -12.66 12.50
N ASN A 168 -16.96 -13.93 12.19
CA ASN A 168 -17.51 -15.05 12.95
C ASN A 168 -16.99 -15.11 14.39
N GLU A 169 -15.76 -14.66 14.63
CA GLU A 169 -15.17 -14.57 15.98
C GLU A 169 -15.79 -13.44 16.77
N ALA A 170 -15.86 -12.24 16.21
CA ALA A 170 -16.50 -11.08 16.84
C ALA A 170 -17.98 -11.35 17.18
N MET A 171 -18.70 -12.10 16.34
CA MET A 171 -20.09 -12.47 16.60
C MET A 171 -20.27 -13.53 17.71
N LYS A 172 -19.24 -14.34 18.02
CA LYS A 172 -19.30 -15.32 19.12
C LYS A 172 -19.05 -14.68 20.48
N GLU A 173 -18.40 -13.53 20.50
CA GLU A 173 -18.06 -12.78 21.70
C GLU A 173 -19.17 -11.81 22.15
N GLN A 174 -20.24 -11.69 21.35
CA GLN A 174 -21.47 -10.92 21.64
C GLN A 174 -22.56 -11.80 22.24
#